data_AF-A0AAN1C6T3-F1
#
_entry.id   AF-A0AAN1C6T3-F1
#
_cell.length_a   1.000
_cell.length_b   1.000
_cell.length_c   1.000
_cell.angle_alpha   90.00
_cell.angle_beta   90.00
_cell.angle_gamma   90.00
#
_symmetry.space_group_name_H-M   'P 1'
#
loop_
_entity.id
_entity.type
_entity.pdbx_description
1 polymer ?
#
loop_
_entity_poly.entity_id
_entity_poly.type
_entity_poly.pdbx_seq_one_letter_code
_entity_poly.pdbx_strand_id
1 'polypeptide(L)'
;MLLILLIILLVSANFVMIQTALAFFWIATTILLLLLIAFLDGRKLPSIRWLLKTLRIGAVLCLFMISLSVHETGFSTGGEVSALQMSYSHSTAITIGHGKFMLTEADNMAGHTKTYFFNLYERRPFFFHRVNPTFCFIESTNKIPKQSYLWIFKNIVLKHRLSVTEPDTEYINGSPDPKEFVSSQIKF
;
A
#
# COMPACT_ATOMS: atom_id res chain seq x y z
N MET A 1 -9.64 -24.44 -1.60
CA MET A 1 -9.75 -23.25 -2.49
C MET A 1 -9.60 -21.94 -1.71
N LEU A 2 -10.49 -21.60 -0.76
CA LEU A 2 -10.41 -20.33 -0.02
C LEU A 2 -9.08 -20.11 0.71
N LEU A 3 -8.54 -21.15 1.37
CA LEU A 3 -7.22 -21.09 2.01
C LEU A 3 -6.08 -20.82 1.02
N ILE A 4 -6.13 -21.41 -0.17
CA ILE A 4 -5.12 -21.21 -1.21
C ILE A 4 -5.16 -19.75 -1.71
N LEU A 5 -6.36 -19.22 -1.94
CA LEU A 5 -6.56 -17.82 -2.32
C LEU A 5 -6.02 -16.87 -1.24
N LEU A 6 -6.27 -17.17 0.05
CA LEU A 6 -5.69 -16.40 1.15
C LEU A 6 -4.16 -16.39 1.07
N ILE A 7 -3.52 -17.55 0.90
CA ILE A 7 -2.06 -17.64 0.80
C ILE A 7 -1.53 -16.81 -0.37
N ILE A 8 -2.15 -16.91 -1.55
CA ILE A 8 -1.77 -16.13 -2.73
C ILE A 8 -1.82 -14.62 -2.42
N LEU A 9 -2.92 -14.15 -1.81
CA LEU A 9 -3.07 -12.73 -1.44
C LEU A 9 -2.02 -12.27 -0.42
N LEU A 10 -1.67 -13.11 0.55
CA LEU A 10 -0.66 -12.75 1.56
C LEU A 10 0.76 -12.73 0.98
N VAL A 11 1.06 -13.60 0.02
CA VAL A 11 2.38 -13.62 -0.65
C VAL A 11 2.53 -12.45 -1.62
N SER A 12 1.45 -12.02 -2.28
CA SER A 12 1.48 -10.85 -3.16
C SER A 12 1.37 -9.52 -2.42
N ALA A 13 1.09 -9.54 -1.12
CA ALA A 13 0.86 -8.35 -0.32
C ALA A 13 2.09 -7.45 -0.24
N ASN A 14 1.85 -6.14 -0.24
CA ASN A 14 2.89 -5.19 0.14
C ASN A 14 3.20 -5.35 1.65
N PHE A 15 4.50 -5.38 1.98
CA PHE A 15 4.99 -5.65 3.34
C PHE A 15 4.48 -4.66 4.40
N VAL A 16 4.31 -3.39 4.03
CA VAL A 16 3.77 -2.36 4.91
C VAL A 16 2.27 -2.55 5.05
N MET A 17 1.58 -2.80 3.92
CA MET A 17 0.12 -2.85 3.87
C MET A 17 -0.47 -4.02 4.65
N ILE A 18 0.16 -5.20 4.60
CA ILE A 18 -0.26 -6.36 5.42
C ILE A 18 -0.16 -6.10 6.93
N GLN A 19 0.63 -5.10 7.33
CA GLN A 19 0.85 -4.68 8.72
C GLN A 19 0.06 -3.42 9.10
N THR A 20 -0.97 -3.07 8.33
CA THR A 20 -1.94 -2.05 8.71
C THR A 20 -3.07 -2.65 9.55
N ALA A 21 -3.70 -1.84 10.40
CA ALA A 21 -4.82 -2.29 11.23
C ALA A 21 -5.99 -2.84 10.38
N LEU A 22 -6.24 -2.22 9.22
CA LEU A 22 -7.28 -2.61 8.28
C LEU A 22 -7.01 -4.01 7.69
N ALA A 23 -5.81 -4.24 7.17
CA ALA A 23 -5.43 -5.55 6.65
C ALA A 23 -5.48 -6.62 7.75
N PHE A 24 -4.95 -6.31 8.94
CA PHE A 24 -5.00 -7.20 10.09
C PHE A 24 -6.44 -7.61 10.44
N PHE A 25 -7.37 -6.66 10.50
CA PHE A 25 -8.78 -6.93 10.78
C PHE A 25 -9.39 -7.92 9.78
N TRP A 26 -9.18 -7.71 8.47
CA TRP A 26 -9.74 -8.58 7.44
C TRP A 26 -9.09 -9.97 7.42
N ILE A 27 -7.78 -10.05 7.66
CA ILE A 27 -7.05 -11.33 7.77
C ILE A 27 -7.56 -12.13 8.97
N ALA A 28 -7.64 -11.50 10.15
CA ALA A 28 -8.14 -12.16 11.36
C ALA A 28 -9.59 -12.65 11.20
N THR A 29 -10.45 -11.81 10.62
CA THR A 29 -11.85 -12.16 10.33
C THR A 29 -11.94 -13.34 9.35
N THR A 30 -11.11 -13.35 8.31
CA THR A 30 -11.08 -14.45 7.33
C THR A 30 -10.62 -15.75 7.96
N ILE A 31 -9.58 -15.72 8.81
CA ILE A 31 -9.11 -16.90 9.54
C ILE A 31 -10.22 -17.46 10.43
N LEU A 32 -10.91 -16.60 11.18
CA LEU A 32 -12.03 -16.99 12.04
C LEU A 32 -13.16 -17.65 11.23
N LEU A 33 -13.53 -17.07 10.08
CA LEU A 33 -14.55 -17.64 9.19
C LEU A 33 -14.12 -19.01 8.65
N LEU A 34 -12.86 -19.17 8.24
CA LEU A 34 -12.35 -20.46 7.75
C LEU A 34 -12.37 -21.54 8.85
N LEU A 35 -12.02 -21.19 10.09
CA LEU A 35 -12.10 -22.09 11.23
C LEU A 35 -13.56 -22.49 11.52
N LEU A 36 -14.50 -21.54 11.50
CA LEU A 36 -15.92 -21.82 11.68
C LEU A 36 -16.48 -22.72 10.58
N ILE A 37 -16.11 -22.47 9.32
CA ILE A 37 -16.50 -23.33 8.18
C ILE A 37 -15.97 -24.75 8.41
N ALA A 38 -14.68 -24.90 8.74
CA ALA A 38 -14.07 -26.22 8.98
C ALA A 38 -14.73 -26.97 10.15
N PHE A 39 -15.07 -26.27 11.24
CA PHE A 39 -15.76 -26.86 12.39
C PHE A 39 -17.17 -27.34 12.05
N LEU A 40 -17.88 -26.63 11.17
CA LEU A 40 -19.26 -26.94 10.81
C LEU A 40 -19.39 -27.94 9.66
N ASP A 41 -18.37 -28.10 8.81
CA ASP A 41 -18.41 -28.94 7.59
C ASP A 41 -18.63 -30.44 7.85
N GLY A 42 -18.54 -30.89 9.11
CA GLY A 42 -18.82 -32.27 9.52
C GLY A 42 -20.24 -32.54 10.03
N ARG A 43 -21.09 -31.50 10.20
CA ARG A 43 -22.39 -31.65 10.89
C ARG A 43 -23.56 -31.80 9.91
N LYS A 44 -24.36 -32.87 10.08
CA LYS A 44 -25.43 -33.27 9.14
C LYS A 44 -26.80 -32.59 9.34
N LEU A 45 -26.85 -31.39 9.94
CA LEU A 45 -28.12 -30.68 10.18
C LEU A 45 -28.52 -29.78 8.98
N PRO A 46 -29.80 -29.72 8.58
CA PRO A 46 -30.25 -28.88 7.47
C PRO A 46 -30.00 -27.38 7.66
N SER A 47 -30.20 -26.86 8.88
CA SER A 47 -29.92 -25.46 9.25
C SER A 47 -28.43 -25.10 9.05
N ILE A 48 -27.53 -26.05 9.32
CA ILE A 48 -26.08 -25.86 9.16
C ILE A 48 -25.70 -25.67 7.68
N ARG A 49 -26.45 -26.27 6.73
CA ARG A 49 -26.18 -26.08 5.29
C ARG A 49 -26.38 -24.63 4.84
N TRP A 50 -27.43 -23.97 5.33
CA TRP A 50 -27.67 -22.54 5.03
C TRP A 50 -26.61 -21.67 5.67
N LEU A 51 -26.26 -21.93 6.94
CA LEU A 51 -25.19 -21.21 7.63
C LEU A 51 -23.85 -21.36 6.90
N LEU A 52 -23.47 -22.57 6.49
CA LEU A 52 -22.24 -22.82 5.72
C LEU A 52 -22.22 -22.06 4.39
N LYS A 53 -23.34 -21.96 3.67
CA LYS A 53 -23.42 -21.13 2.46
C LYS A 53 -23.15 -19.65 2.77
N THR A 54 -23.78 -19.11 3.79
CA THR A 54 -23.59 -17.70 4.20
C THR A 54 -22.15 -17.44 4.64
N LEU A 55 -21.56 -18.33 5.45
CA LEU A 55 -20.16 -18.21 5.87
C LEU A 55 -19.19 -18.24 4.69
N ARG A 56 -19.44 -19.11 3.69
CA ARG A 56 -18.62 -19.16 2.46
C ARG A 56 -18.72 -17.88 1.64
N ILE A 57 -19.91 -17.30 1.50
CA ILE A 57 -20.10 -15.99 0.85
C ILE A 57 -19.33 -14.91 1.63
N GLY A 58 -19.48 -14.87 2.95
CA GLY A 58 -18.75 -13.95 3.83
C GLY A 58 -17.23 -14.10 3.69
N ALA A 59 -16.72 -15.32 3.60
CA ALA A 59 -15.29 -15.58 3.40
C ALA A 59 -14.79 -15.07 2.03
N VAL A 60 -15.57 -15.23 0.96
CA VAL A 60 -15.24 -14.68 -0.36
C VAL A 60 -15.20 -13.15 -0.32
N LEU A 61 -16.18 -12.52 0.35
CA LEU A 61 -16.17 -11.07 0.53
C LEU A 61 -14.96 -10.62 1.36
N CYS A 62 -14.60 -11.32 2.43
CA CYS A 62 -13.42 -10.98 3.21
C CYS A 62 -12.12 -11.13 2.41
N LEU A 63 -11.99 -12.17 1.56
CA LEU A 63 -10.84 -12.30 0.65
C LEU A 63 -10.75 -11.12 -0.32
N PHE A 64 -11.87 -10.65 -0.85
CA PHE A 64 -11.90 -9.44 -1.66
C PHE A 64 -11.43 -8.21 -0.88
N MET A 65 -11.90 -8.04 0.37
CA MET A 65 -11.46 -6.94 1.25
C MET A 65 -9.97 -7.04 1.62
N ILE A 66 -9.44 -8.25 1.81
CA ILE A 66 -7.99 -8.47 2.02
C ILE A 66 -7.23 -7.96 0.79
N SER A 67 -7.64 -8.37 -0.41
CA SER A 67 -7.00 -7.91 -1.66
C SER A 67 -6.94 -6.38 -1.73
N LEU A 68 -8.03 -5.69 -1.41
CA LEU A 68 -8.04 -4.21 -1.39
C LEU A 68 -7.18 -3.60 -0.27
N SER A 69 -7.01 -4.31 0.85
CA SER A 69 -6.33 -3.79 2.05
C SER A 69 -4.83 -4.03 2.05
N VAL A 70 -4.36 -5.10 1.40
CA VAL A 70 -2.94 -5.52 1.36
C VAL A 70 -2.15 -4.90 0.20
N HIS A 71 -2.83 -4.10 -0.62
CA HIS A 71 -2.26 -3.31 -1.70
C HIS A 71 -2.56 -1.82 -1.44
N GLU A 72 -1.74 -0.91 -1.98
CA GLU A 72 -2.05 0.51 -1.89
C GLU A 72 -3.11 0.91 -2.91
N THR A 73 -4.32 1.08 -2.39
CA THR A 73 -5.52 1.42 -3.15
C THR A 73 -6.28 2.52 -2.43
N GLY A 74 -7.31 3.07 -3.06
CA GLY A 74 -8.16 4.06 -2.40
C GLY A 74 -8.80 3.51 -1.14
N PHE A 75 -9.05 2.19 -1.08
CA PHE A 75 -9.62 1.55 0.09
C PHE A 75 -8.65 1.56 1.29
N SER A 76 -7.38 1.22 1.06
CA SER A 76 -6.38 1.11 2.13
C SER A 76 -5.75 2.46 2.52
N THR A 77 -5.88 3.47 1.66
CA THR A 77 -5.32 4.82 1.87
C THR A 77 -6.37 5.88 2.20
N GLY A 78 -7.64 5.51 2.33
CA GLY A 78 -8.73 6.45 2.65
C GLY A 78 -9.18 7.34 1.49
N GLY A 79 -8.93 6.92 0.24
CA GLY A 79 -9.32 7.61 -0.98
C GLY A 79 -8.19 8.39 -1.66
N GLU A 80 -7.03 8.49 -1.01
CA GLU A 80 -5.93 9.36 -1.43
C GLU A 80 -5.12 8.80 -2.61
N VAL A 81 -5.07 7.49 -2.79
CA VAL A 81 -4.24 6.87 -3.83
C VAL A 81 -5.11 5.97 -4.70
N SER A 82 -5.04 6.13 -6.03
CA SER A 82 -5.73 5.22 -6.94
C SER A 82 -5.04 3.86 -7.01
N ALA A 83 -5.82 2.79 -7.15
CA ALA A 83 -5.28 1.45 -7.38
C ALA A 83 -4.38 1.38 -8.63
N LEU A 84 -4.68 2.17 -9.67
CA LEU A 84 -3.85 2.26 -10.87
C LEU A 84 -2.45 2.85 -10.59
N GLN A 85 -2.27 3.54 -9.47
CA GLN A 85 -1.01 4.21 -9.13
C GLN A 85 -0.09 3.32 -8.30
N MET A 86 -0.61 2.63 -7.27
CA MET A 86 0.26 2.00 -6.27
C MET A 86 -0.10 0.56 -5.88
N SER A 87 -1.00 -0.13 -6.61
CA SER A 87 -1.36 -1.52 -6.26
C SER A 87 -0.17 -2.48 -6.22
N TYR A 88 0.84 -2.25 -7.08
CA TYR A 88 2.08 -3.05 -7.15
C TYR A 88 3.27 -2.34 -6.50
N SER A 89 3.02 -1.54 -5.47
CA SER A 89 4.08 -0.83 -4.77
C SER A 89 5.04 -1.75 -4.03
N HIS A 90 6.31 -1.38 -4.06
CA HIS A 90 7.37 -1.97 -3.25
C HIS A 90 7.57 -1.17 -1.97
N SER A 91 8.23 -1.76 -0.98
CA SER A 91 8.54 -1.09 0.29
C SER A 91 10.04 -1.09 0.54
N THR A 92 10.58 0.08 0.85
CA THR A 92 11.98 0.28 1.20
C THR A 92 12.10 1.00 2.54
N ALA A 93 12.92 0.47 3.44
CA ALA A 93 13.20 1.13 4.72
C ALA A 93 14.01 2.42 4.49
N ILE A 94 13.59 3.51 5.12
CA ILE A 94 14.27 4.81 5.04
C ILE A 94 14.39 5.46 6.43
N THR A 95 15.49 6.16 6.65
CA THR A 95 15.68 7.02 7.82
C THR A 95 15.67 8.48 7.38
N ILE A 96 14.87 9.30 8.06
CA ILE A 96 14.74 10.74 7.81
C ILE A 96 14.96 11.45 9.15
N GLY A 97 16.02 12.26 9.25
CA GLY A 97 16.49 12.77 10.55
C GLY A 97 16.77 11.61 11.51
N HIS A 98 16.11 11.62 12.67
CA HIS A 98 16.15 10.52 13.65
C HIS A 98 14.99 9.52 13.52
N GLY A 99 14.02 9.75 12.63
CA GLY A 99 12.85 8.91 12.45
C GLY A 99 13.09 7.74 11.50
N LYS A 100 12.45 6.60 11.79
CA LYS A 100 12.49 5.38 10.95
C LYS A 100 11.13 5.20 10.27
N PHE A 101 11.17 5.09 8.95
CA PHE A 101 9.99 4.99 8.11
C PHE A 101 10.12 3.85 7.11
N MET A 102 8.98 3.45 6.54
CA MET A 102 8.93 2.66 5.33
C MET A 102 8.42 3.56 4.20
N LEU A 103 9.25 3.72 3.18
CA LEU A 103 8.82 4.29 1.91
C LEU A 103 8.10 3.18 1.14
N THR A 104 6.93 3.46 0.62
CA THR A 104 6.33 2.66 -0.42
C THR A 104 6.42 3.41 -1.73
N GLU A 105 6.79 2.67 -2.78
CA GLU A 105 7.08 3.26 -4.08
C GLU A 105 6.46 2.42 -5.20
N ALA A 106 5.92 3.11 -6.20
CA ALA A 106 5.47 2.53 -7.45
C ALA A 106 5.82 3.46 -8.61
N ASP A 107 5.78 2.94 -9.81
CA ASP A 107 5.92 3.73 -11.02
C ASP A 107 4.95 3.30 -12.09
N ASN A 108 4.53 4.27 -12.88
CA ASN A 108 3.78 4.06 -14.11
C ASN A 108 4.50 4.73 -15.27
N MET A 109 4.30 4.18 -16.46
CA MET A 109 4.79 4.77 -17.70
C MET A 109 3.60 5.26 -18.52
N ALA A 110 3.66 6.52 -18.97
CA ALA A 110 2.66 7.12 -19.84
C ALA A 110 3.37 7.87 -20.99
N GLY A 111 3.14 7.45 -22.23
CA GLY A 111 3.80 8.10 -23.38
C GLY A 111 5.31 8.01 -23.27
N HIS A 112 6.00 9.15 -23.18
CA HIS A 112 7.46 9.26 -23.03
C HIS A 112 7.93 9.56 -21.60
N THR A 113 7.00 9.71 -20.66
CA THR A 113 7.32 10.04 -19.27
C THR A 113 7.18 8.83 -18.35
N LYS A 114 7.93 8.86 -17.25
CA LYS A 114 7.82 7.91 -16.16
C LYS A 114 7.38 8.65 -14.91
N THR A 115 6.26 8.25 -14.32
CA THR A 115 5.72 8.85 -13.10
C THR A 115 5.97 7.93 -11.93
N TYR A 116 6.60 8.48 -10.89
CA TYR A 116 6.89 7.83 -9.63
C TYR A 116 5.86 8.23 -8.60
N PHE A 117 5.37 7.28 -7.82
CA PHE A 117 4.46 7.52 -6.70
C PHE A 117 5.12 7.10 -5.40
N PHE A 118 4.90 7.89 -4.35
CA PHE A 118 5.50 7.69 -3.05
C PHE A 118 4.46 7.86 -1.95
N ASN A 119 4.48 6.93 -0.98
CA ASN A 119 3.86 7.11 0.33
C ASN A 119 4.86 6.77 1.42
N LEU A 120 4.72 7.42 2.56
CA LEU A 120 5.58 7.23 3.71
C LEU A 120 4.75 6.67 4.86
N TYR A 121 5.28 5.65 5.51
CA TYR A 121 4.64 5.02 6.65
C TYR A 121 5.55 5.03 7.86
N GLU A 122 4.97 5.34 9.00
CA GLU A 122 5.60 5.25 10.30
C GLU A 122 4.98 4.09 11.07
N ARG A 123 5.83 3.32 11.76
CA ARG A 123 5.35 2.30 12.69
C ARG A 123 4.89 2.99 13.98
N ARG A 124 3.62 2.90 14.30
CA ARG A 124 3.07 3.29 15.61
C ARG A 124 2.57 2.06 16.31
N PRO A 125 2.96 1.86 17.57
CA PRO A 125 3.49 0.62 18.14
C PRO A 125 3.25 -0.68 17.34
N PHE A 126 1.99 -1.02 17.04
CA PHE A 126 1.60 -2.28 16.40
C PHE A 126 1.34 -2.23 14.90
N PHE A 127 1.09 -1.05 14.31
CA PHE A 127 0.68 -0.94 12.91
C PHE A 127 1.44 0.15 12.18
N PHE A 128 1.57 -0.01 10.87
CA PHE A 128 2.01 1.09 10.02
C PHE A 128 0.87 2.07 9.78
N HIS A 129 1.21 3.35 9.85
CA HIS A 129 0.32 4.46 9.55
C HIS A 129 0.95 5.32 8.48
N ARG A 130 0.17 5.67 7.46
CA ARG A 130 0.58 6.62 6.44
C ARG A 130 0.76 7.99 7.10
N VAL A 131 1.89 8.65 6.83
CA VAL A 131 2.22 9.94 7.44
C VAL A 131 2.07 11.11 6.47
N ASN A 132 2.17 10.88 5.17
CA ASN A 132 1.91 11.92 4.18
C ASN A 132 0.40 12.06 3.94
N PRO A 133 -0.16 13.28 4.02
CA PRO A 133 -1.61 13.50 3.88
C PRO A 133 -2.06 13.18 2.45
N THR A 134 -1.32 13.66 1.46
CA THR A 134 -1.61 13.50 0.04
C THR A 134 -0.55 12.64 -0.64
N PHE A 135 -0.92 11.98 -1.74
CA PHE A 135 0.00 11.16 -2.52
C PHE A 135 1.07 12.04 -3.17
N CYS A 136 2.33 11.60 -3.11
CA CYS A 136 3.41 12.32 -3.78
C CYS A 136 3.73 11.66 -5.10
N PHE A 137 3.92 12.47 -6.14
CA PHE A 137 4.37 11.97 -7.41
C PHE A 137 5.39 12.88 -8.09
N ILE A 138 6.34 12.22 -8.75
CA ILE A 138 7.42 12.85 -9.51
C ILE A 138 7.35 12.32 -10.94
N GLU A 139 7.33 13.22 -11.91
CA GLU A 139 7.42 12.88 -13.32
C GLU A 139 8.86 12.97 -13.80
N SER A 140 9.29 12.01 -14.60
CA SER A 140 10.58 12.00 -15.28
C SER A 140 10.34 12.15 -16.77
N THR A 141 11.05 13.08 -17.41
CA THR A 141 11.01 13.25 -18.87
C THR A 141 11.67 12.09 -19.63
N ASN A 142 12.39 11.21 -18.92
CA ASN A 142 13.00 9.99 -19.45
C ASN A 142 12.31 8.74 -18.90
N LYS A 143 12.14 7.70 -19.73
CA LYS A 143 11.56 6.40 -19.34
C LYS A 143 12.48 5.51 -18.53
N ILE A 144 13.79 5.65 -18.73
CA ILE A 144 14.81 4.84 -18.06
C ILE A 144 15.78 5.79 -17.34
N PRO A 145 15.27 6.52 -16.33
CA PRO A 145 16.12 7.41 -15.56
C PRO A 145 17.16 6.61 -14.78
N LYS A 146 18.34 7.22 -14.62
CA LYS A 146 19.48 6.60 -13.91
C LYS A 146 19.28 6.58 -12.39
N GLN A 147 18.45 7.49 -11.86
CA GLN A 147 18.29 7.67 -10.42
C GLN A 147 17.28 6.68 -9.83
N SER A 148 17.58 6.19 -8.64
CA SER A 148 16.70 5.29 -7.89
C SER A 148 15.52 6.03 -7.25
N TYR A 149 14.46 5.29 -6.92
CA TYR A 149 13.31 5.77 -6.14
C TYR A 149 13.74 6.52 -4.88
N LEU A 150 14.70 5.94 -4.14
CA LEU A 150 15.22 6.52 -2.90
C LEU A 150 15.95 7.84 -3.15
N TRP A 151 16.72 7.95 -4.23
CA TRP A 151 17.41 9.19 -4.59
C TRP A 151 16.40 10.29 -4.94
N ILE A 152 15.40 9.96 -5.77
CA ILE A 152 14.32 10.87 -6.20
C ILE A 152 13.59 11.40 -4.97
N PHE A 153 13.16 10.49 -4.09
CA PHE A 153 12.45 10.86 -2.87
C PHE A 153 13.29 11.79 -1.98
N LYS A 154 14.55 11.43 -1.70
CA LYS A 154 15.42 12.23 -0.82
C LYS A 154 15.81 13.59 -1.38
N ASN A 155 16.03 13.68 -2.69
CA ASN A 155 16.54 14.91 -3.30
C ASN A 155 15.46 15.84 -3.82
N ILE A 156 14.26 15.33 -4.07
CA ILE A 156 13.17 16.10 -4.66
C ILE A 156 12.04 16.26 -3.64
N VAL A 157 11.45 15.15 -3.19
CA VAL A 157 10.30 15.16 -2.26
C VAL A 157 10.71 15.77 -0.92
N LEU A 158 11.73 15.22 -0.25
CA LEU A 158 12.15 15.68 1.08
C LEU A 158 12.78 17.07 1.08
N LYS A 159 13.34 17.52 -0.04
CA LYS A 159 13.94 18.86 -0.17
C LYS A 159 12.96 19.89 -0.75
N HIS A 160 11.70 19.51 -0.97
CA HIS A 160 10.66 20.37 -1.54
C HIS A 160 11.07 21.04 -2.86
N ARG A 161 11.84 20.33 -3.70
CA ARG A 161 12.25 20.86 -5.01
C ARG A 161 11.10 20.70 -6.00
N LEU A 162 10.85 21.75 -6.76
CA LEU A 162 9.86 21.75 -7.85
C LEU A 162 10.35 20.94 -9.05
N SER A 163 11.64 21.04 -9.35
CA SER A 163 12.28 20.18 -10.34
C SER A 163 13.77 19.98 -10.04
N VAL A 164 14.34 18.93 -10.63
CA VAL A 164 15.78 18.68 -10.69
C VAL A 164 16.13 18.23 -12.11
N THR A 165 17.05 18.94 -12.74
CA THR A 165 17.55 18.62 -14.08
C THR A 165 18.88 17.89 -13.97
N GLU A 166 18.91 16.67 -14.47
CA GLU A 166 20.11 15.86 -14.74
C GLU A 166 20.38 15.88 -16.26
N PRO A 167 21.58 15.51 -16.73
CA PRO A 167 21.98 15.69 -18.13
C PRO A 167 20.99 15.15 -19.19
N ASP A 168 20.33 14.03 -18.88
CA ASP A 168 19.42 13.33 -19.81
C ASP A 168 17.98 13.22 -19.28
N THR A 169 17.67 13.88 -18.16
CA THR A 169 16.39 13.69 -17.46
C THR A 169 16.05 14.89 -16.61
N GLU A 170 14.86 15.41 -16.77
CA GLU A 170 14.26 16.34 -15.83
C GLU A 170 13.24 15.59 -14.97
N TYR A 171 13.36 15.78 -13.65
CA TYR A 171 12.38 15.30 -12.68
C TYR A 171 11.54 16.47 -12.21
N ILE A 172 10.22 16.36 -12.34
CA ILE A 172 9.25 17.41 -12.04
C ILE A 172 8.36 16.92 -10.90
N ASN A 173 8.25 17.71 -9.84
CA ASN A 173 7.38 17.40 -8.71
C ASN A 173 5.97 17.93 -8.96
N GLY A 174 5.04 17.01 -9.23
CA GLY A 174 3.63 17.35 -9.48
C GLY A 174 2.74 17.24 -8.24
N SER A 175 3.31 16.98 -7.06
CA SER A 175 2.55 16.71 -5.84
C SER A 175 1.67 17.91 -5.42
N PRO A 176 0.43 17.69 -4.93
CA PRO A 176 -0.55 18.77 -4.66
C PRO A 176 -0.09 19.85 -3.68
N ASP A 177 0.75 19.50 -2.69
CA ASP A 177 1.49 20.47 -1.89
C ASP A 177 2.84 19.86 -1.45
N PRO A 178 3.97 20.31 -2.02
CA PRO A 178 5.28 19.82 -1.60
C PRO A 178 5.56 20.09 -0.12
N LYS A 179 5.02 21.17 0.47
CA LYS A 179 5.39 21.67 1.81
C LYS A 179 4.65 20.97 2.96
N GLU A 180 3.51 20.35 2.70
CA GLU A 180 2.73 19.62 3.72
C GLU A 180 3.27 18.22 4.04
N PHE A 181 4.34 17.77 3.36
CA PHE A 181 4.97 16.48 3.62
C PHE A 181 5.59 16.38 5.03
N VAL A 182 5.75 17.52 5.72
CA VAL A 182 6.27 17.60 7.09
C VAL A 182 5.13 17.97 8.05
N SER A 183 4.39 16.94 8.49
CA SER A 183 3.83 16.97 9.84
C SER A 183 4.95 17.34 10.82
N SER A 184 4.64 18.15 11.83
CA SER A 184 5.48 18.63 12.94
C SER A 184 6.38 17.60 13.67
N GLN A 185 6.39 16.34 13.24
CA GLN A 185 7.13 15.19 13.77
C GLN A 185 8.44 14.87 13.02
N ILE A 186 8.68 15.43 11.82
CA ILE A 186 9.95 15.24 11.09
C ILE A 186 10.78 16.52 11.24
N LYS A 187 11.41 16.70 12.41
CA LYS A 187 12.49 17.68 12.56
C LYS A 187 13.76 17.08 11.95
N PHE A 188 14.25 17.71 10.88
CA PHE A 188 15.56 17.46 10.28
C PHE A 188 16.68 17.84 11.26
#